data_AF-A0ABD1EA93-F1
#
_entry.id   AF-A0ABD1EA93-F1
#
_cell.length_a   1.000
_cell.length_b   1.000
_cell.length_c   1.000
_cell.angle_alpha   90.00
_cell.angle_beta   90.00
_cell.angle_gamma   90.00
#
_symmetry.space_group_name_H-M   'P 1'
#
loop_
_entity.id
_entity.type
_entity.pdbx_description
1 polymer ?
#
loop_
_entity_poly.entity_id
_entity_poly.type
_entity_poly.pdbx_seq_one_letter_code
_entity_poly.pdbx_strand_id
1 'polypeptide(L)'
;MNRSERKIKTVYNCNCCVSNCFSRKHKNKSLHFHAFPKQGAAKVNVINAYGLTEQIDRRKAWSKVLLMRKPVSPHMRVCSLHFQENDYLAKGVALLHMNRPKLKATAVPSRNLPSIRNVNIVNKVKSEQGKKNLQKRNLLSKEIEQMFIKNSETQENEVIEQKQTQMTDLTEDEKIVVHAMLDLRFMNTTFACD
;
A
#
# COMPACT_ATOMS: atom_id res chain seq x y z
N MET A 1 20.32 -25.51 17.23
CA MET A 1 20.19 -24.05 17.01
C MET A 1 21.39 -23.61 16.17
N ASN A 2 21.36 -22.84 15.08
CA ASN A 2 20.31 -22.05 14.46
C ASN A 2 20.41 -22.12 12.93
N ARG A 3 19.22 -22.17 12.32
CA ARG A 3 18.94 -22.15 10.89
C ARG A 3 19.36 -20.79 10.33
N SER A 4 20.42 -20.81 9.55
CA SER A 4 20.91 -19.68 8.75
C SER A 4 19.78 -18.79 8.25
N GLU A 5 19.92 -17.50 8.58
CA GLU A 5 19.04 -16.41 8.24
C GLU A 5 18.74 -16.40 6.73
N ARG A 6 17.64 -17.04 6.34
CA ARG A 6 17.08 -16.87 5.01
C ARG A 6 16.57 -15.44 4.95
N LYS A 7 17.38 -14.54 4.39
CA LYS A 7 16.92 -13.25 3.87
C LYS A 7 15.55 -13.47 3.24
N ILE A 8 14.51 -12.85 3.81
CA ILE A 8 13.17 -12.87 3.25
C ILE A 8 13.30 -12.16 1.90
N LYS A 9 13.55 -12.91 0.83
CA LYS A 9 13.41 -12.40 -0.53
C LYS A 9 11.95 -11.97 -0.60
N THR A 10 11.71 -10.67 -0.60
CA THR A 10 10.41 -10.13 -0.96
C THR A 10 10.10 -10.71 -2.33
N VAL A 11 9.23 -11.72 -2.37
CA VAL A 11 8.80 -12.31 -3.63
C VAL A 11 7.94 -11.23 -4.26
N TYR A 12 8.57 -10.37 -5.07
CA TYR A 12 7.85 -9.38 -5.85
C TYR A 12 6.74 -10.14 -6.59
N ASN A 13 5.49 -9.76 -6.30
CA ASN A 13 4.32 -10.46 -6.82
C ASN A 13 4.33 -10.31 -8.35
N CYS A 14 4.84 -11.32 -9.05
CA CYS A 14 4.86 -11.41 -10.51
C CYS A 14 3.47 -11.80 -11.02
N ASN A 15 2.48 -10.96 -10.73
CA ASN A 15 1.14 -11.16 -11.25
C ASN A 15 1.04 -10.56 -12.64
N CYS A 16 0.09 -11.06 -13.44
CA CYS A 16 -0.25 -10.40 -14.68
C CYS A 16 -0.85 -9.03 -14.37
N CYS A 17 -0.41 -7.99 -15.07
CA CYS A 17 -0.89 -6.62 -14.90
C CYS A 17 -2.13 -6.30 -15.75
N VAL A 18 -2.54 -7.20 -16.65
CA VAL A 18 -3.70 -7.01 -17.51
C VAL A 18 -4.97 -7.02 -16.66
N SER A 19 -5.83 -6.02 -16.89
CA SER A 19 -7.11 -5.92 -16.18
C SER A 19 -7.94 -7.18 -16.37
N ASN A 20 -8.54 -7.68 -15.28
CA ASN A 20 -9.31 -8.92 -15.25
C ASN A 20 -8.51 -10.20 -15.55
N CYS A 21 -7.17 -10.15 -15.53
CA CYS A 21 -6.33 -11.34 -15.55
C CYS A 21 -5.89 -11.70 -14.12
N PHE A 22 -6.20 -12.92 -13.69
CA PHE A 22 -5.86 -13.40 -12.34
C PHE A 22 -4.62 -14.30 -12.32
N SER A 23 -3.90 -14.43 -13.44
CA SER A 23 -2.70 -15.28 -13.53
C SER A 23 -1.61 -14.78 -12.59
N ARG A 24 -1.08 -15.70 -11.78
CA ARG A 24 0.01 -15.42 -10.82
C ARG A 24 1.14 -16.40 -11.04
N LYS A 25 2.38 -15.92 -11.13
CA LYS A 25 3.55 -16.77 -11.40
C LYS A 25 3.73 -17.95 -10.45
N HIS A 26 3.40 -17.76 -9.17
CA HIS A 26 3.53 -18.84 -8.16
C HIS A 26 2.40 -19.88 -8.25
N LYS A 27 1.22 -19.52 -8.76
CA LYS A 27 0.08 -20.44 -8.94
C LYS A 27 0.11 -21.12 -10.32
N ASN A 28 0.45 -20.37 -11.36
CA ASN A 28 0.41 -20.82 -12.74
C ASN A 28 1.84 -21.05 -13.25
N LYS A 29 2.45 -22.16 -12.82
CA LYS A 29 3.86 -22.48 -13.16
C LYS A 29 4.08 -22.73 -14.66
N SER A 30 3.05 -23.14 -15.38
CA SER A 30 3.07 -23.34 -16.84
C SER A 30 3.02 -22.04 -17.65
N LEU A 31 2.70 -20.91 -17.02
CA LEU A 31 2.62 -19.62 -17.70
C LEU A 31 3.94 -18.86 -17.60
N HIS A 32 4.34 -18.25 -18.71
CA HIS A 32 5.48 -17.34 -18.73
C HIS A 32 5.00 -15.90 -18.55
N PHE A 33 5.81 -15.09 -17.87
CA PHE A 33 5.49 -13.71 -17.54
C PHE A 33 6.53 -12.78 -18.17
N HIS A 34 6.10 -12.05 -19.18
CA HIS A 34 6.96 -11.17 -19.99
C HIS A 34 6.96 -9.76 -19.42
N ALA A 35 8.15 -9.17 -19.32
CA ALA A 35 8.29 -7.75 -19.02
C ALA A 35 7.82 -6.91 -20.18
N PHE A 36 7.34 -5.70 -19.89
CA PHE A 36 7.14 -4.72 -20.94
C PHE A 36 8.48 -4.42 -21.64
N PRO A 37 8.46 -4.18 -22.96
CA PRO A 37 9.64 -3.75 -23.69
C PRO A 37 10.24 -2.48 -23.08
N LYS A 38 11.57 -2.35 -23.15
CA LYS A 38 12.22 -1.08 -22.85
C LYS A 38 11.75 -0.02 -23.85
N GLN A 39 11.69 1.23 -23.42
CA GLN A 39 11.38 2.35 -24.30
C GLN A 39 12.42 2.46 -25.41
N GLY A 40 11.96 2.66 -26.65
CA GLY A 40 12.80 2.76 -27.83
C GLY A 40 13.38 1.43 -28.33
N ALA A 41 13.11 0.30 -27.68
CA ALA A 41 13.80 -0.96 -27.99
C ALA A 41 13.39 -1.58 -29.34
N ALA A 42 12.14 -1.36 -29.77
CA ALA A 42 11.63 -1.87 -31.04
C ALA A 42 10.43 -1.03 -31.49
N LYS A 43 10.27 -0.89 -32.81
CA LYS A 43 9.07 -0.31 -33.42
C LYS A 43 8.22 -1.41 -34.03
N VAL A 44 6.91 -1.19 -34.07
CA VAL A 44 5.91 -2.10 -34.64
C VAL A 44 4.97 -1.33 -35.56
N ASN A 45 4.55 -1.97 -36.63
CA ASN A 45 3.56 -1.44 -37.56
C ASN A 45 2.16 -1.62 -36.95
N VAL A 46 1.38 -0.55 -36.85
CA VAL A 46 0.01 -0.56 -36.35
C VAL A 46 -0.87 0.18 -37.36
N ILE A 47 -2.08 -0.34 -37.58
CA ILE A 47 -3.08 0.33 -38.41
C ILE A 47 -3.81 1.35 -37.54
N ASN A 48 -3.80 2.62 -37.95
CA ASN A 48 -4.49 3.69 -37.24
C ASN A 48 -5.99 3.74 -37.59
N ALA A 49 -6.72 4.68 -36.99
CA ALA A 49 -8.16 4.84 -37.22
C ALA A 49 -8.51 5.19 -38.68
N TYR A 50 -7.55 5.72 -39.45
CA TYR A 50 -7.70 6.06 -40.86
C TYR A 50 -7.29 4.92 -41.80
N GLY A 51 -6.98 3.73 -41.27
CA GLY A 51 -6.53 2.58 -42.06
C GLY A 51 -5.07 2.66 -42.53
N LEU A 52 -4.32 3.69 -42.12
CA LEU A 52 -2.92 3.87 -42.51
C LEU A 52 -1.99 3.13 -41.55
N THR A 53 -0.90 2.58 -42.09
CA THR A 53 0.13 1.91 -41.30
C THR A 53 1.08 2.94 -40.70
N GLU A 54 1.13 3.01 -39.37
CA GLU A 54 2.09 3.83 -38.61
C GLU A 54 3.11 2.96 -37.87
N GLN A 55 4.35 3.43 -37.78
CA GLN A 55 5.36 2.82 -36.90
C GLN A 55 5.34 3.46 -35.53
N ILE A 56 5.00 2.67 -34.50
CA ILE A 56 5.02 3.11 -33.12
C ILE A 56 5.96 2.26 -32.28
N ASP A 57 6.44 2.85 -31.19
CA ASP A 57 7.22 2.13 -30.18
C ASP A 57 6.40 0.94 -29.61
N ARG A 58 7.04 -0.23 -29.52
CA ARG A 58 6.37 -1.47 -29.07
C ARG A 58 5.83 -1.37 -27.64
N ARG A 59 6.52 -0.67 -26.74
CA ARG A 59 6.02 -0.45 -25.36
C ARG A 59 4.76 0.40 -25.40
N LYS A 60 4.69 1.41 -26.27
CA LYS A 60 3.47 2.20 -26.51
C LYS A 60 2.35 1.31 -27.09
N ALA A 61 2.66 0.45 -28.06
CA ALA A 61 1.69 -0.49 -28.63
C ALA A 61 1.09 -1.40 -27.56
N TRP A 62 1.92 -2.04 -26.73
CA TRP A 62 1.47 -2.87 -25.60
C TRP A 62 0.58 -2.09 -24.62
N SER A 63 0.97 -0.85 -24.29
CA SER A 63 0.22 -0.01 -23.36
C SER A 63 -1.17 0.33 -23.91
N LYS A 64 -1.28 0.62 -25.22
CA LYS A 64 -2.54 0.89 -25.91
C LYS A 64 -3.46 -0.34 -25.91
N VAL A 65 -2.99 -1.49 -26.41
CA VAL A 65 -3.84 -2.70 -26.54
C VAL A 65 -4.27 -3.29 -25.20
N LEU A 66 -3.46 -3.12 -24.16
CA LEU A 66 -3.79 -3.58 -22.81
C LEU A 66 -4.56 -2.53 -21.98
N LEU A 67 -4.93 -1.39 -22.59
CA LEU A 67 -5.68 -0.30 -21.96
C LEU A 67 -5.04 0.21 -20.67
N MET A 68 -3.71 0.36 -20.67
CA MET A 68 -2.96 0.82 -19.51
C MET A 68 -3.19 2.31 -19.29
N ARG A 69 -3.83 2.66 -18.16
CA ARG A 69 -4.11 4.06 -17.79
C ARG A 69 -2.95 4.75 -17.07
N LYS A 70 -2.14 3.98 -16.34
CA LYS A 70 -0.99 4.48 -15.60
C LYS A 70 0.30 4.23 -16.40
N PRO A 71 1.34 5.04 -16.18
CA PRO A 71 2.65 4.76 -16.75
C PRO A 71 3.11 3.34 -16.40
N VAL A 72 3.58 2.62 -17.40
CA VAL A 72 4.02 1.22 -17.23
C VAL A 72 5.31 1.18 -16.41
N SER A 73 5.29 0.50 -15.27
CA SER A 73 6.47 0.27 -14.44
C SER A 73 7.36 -0.86 -15.00
N PRO A 74 8.69 -0.81 -14.79
CA PRO A 74 9.62 -1.90 -15.15
C PRO A 74 9.27 -3.27 -14.53
N HIS A 75 8.48 -3.30 -13.45
CA HIS A 75 8.08 -4.52 -12.76
C HIS A 75 6.79 -5.14 -13.30
N MET A 76 6.04 -4.42 -14.15
CA MET A 76 4.80 -4.93 -14.73
C MET A 76 5.09 -6.10 -15.67
N ARG A 77 4.25 -7.13 -15.59
CA ARG A 77 4.39 -8.36 -16.38
C ARG A 77 3.08 -8.72 -17.06
N VAL A 78 3.17 -9.29 -18.25
CA VAL A 78 2.03 -9.82 -19.03
C VAL A 78 2.24 -11.32 -19.17
N CYS A 79 1.24 -12.13 -18.83
CA CYS A 79 1.36 -13.58 -18.95
C CYS A 79 1.24 -14.06 -20.40
N SER A 80 1.71 -15.27 -20.69
CA SER A 80 1.70 -15.88 -22.02
C SER A 80 0.31 -16.04 -22.64
N LEU A 81 -0.76 -16.05 -21.84
CA LEU A 81 -2.15 -16.13 -22.32
C LEU A 81 -2.56 -14.95 -23.22
N HIS A 82 -1.80 -13.86 -23.21
CA HIS A 82 -2.11 -12.67 -24.02
C HIS A 82 -1.40 -12.65 -25.38
N PHE A 83 -0.57 -13.65 -25.66
CA PHE A 83 0.19 -13.77 -26.91
C PHE A 83 -0.26 -15.01 -27.68
N GLN A 84 -0.08 -14.99 -29.00
CA GLN A 84 -0.21 -16.17 -29.85
C GLN A 84 1.08 -16.97 -29.83
N GLU A 85 1.01 -18.26 -30.16
CA GLU A 85 2.22 -19.09 -30.29
C GLU A 85 3.17 -18.53 -31.36
N ASN A 86 2.60 -17.99 -32.45
CA ASN A 86 3.36 -17.35 -33.53
C ASN A 86 4.09 -16.06 -33.12
N ASP A 87 3.79 -15.47 -31.97
CA ASP A 87 4.50 -14.29 -31.44
C ASP A 87 5.86 -14.65 -30.83
N TYR A 88 6.11 -15.94 -30.61
CA TYR A 88 7.34 -16.43 -30.02
C TYR A 88 8.40 -16.75 -31.09
N LEU A 89 9.67 -16.65 -30.71
CA LEU A 89 10.80 -17.00 -31.59
C LEU A 89 10.91 -18.52 -31.79
N ALA A 90 10.66 -19.30 -30.75
CA ALA A 90 10.56 -20.75 -30.81
C ALA A 90 9.11 -21.17 -31.10
N LYS A 91 8.91 -22.33 -31.74
CA LYS A 91 7.59 -22.86 -32.10
C LYS A 91 7.46 -24.33 -31.66
N GLY A 92 6.23 -24.78 -31.44
CA GLY A 92 5.92 -26.19 -31.17
C GLY A 92 6.61 -26.73 -29.92
N VAL A 93 7.13 -27.95 -30.02
CA VAL A 93 7.76 -28.67 -28.89
C VAL A 93 8.90 -27.88 -28.25
N ALA A 94 9.69 -27.15 -29.05
CA ALA A 94 10.78 -26.33 -28.53
C ALA A 94 10.29 -25.22 -27.59
N LEU A 95 9.11 -24.65 -27.82
CA LEU A 95 8.53 -23.61 -26.96
C LEU A 95 8.15 -24.16 -25.58
N LEU A 96 7.64 -25.41 -25.52
CA LEU A 96 7.18 -26.06 -24.30
C LEU A 96 8.33 -26.40 -23.33
N HIS A 97 9.51 -26.71 -23.87
CA HIS A 97 10.69 -27.05 -23.05
C HIS A 97 11.55 -25.82 -22.67
N MET A 98 11.22 -24.63 -23.17
CA MET A 98 11.94 -23.42 -22.81
C MET A 98 11.53 -22.89 -21.44
N ASN A 99 12.49 -22.78 -20.53
CA ASN A 99 12.30 -22.13 -19.23
C ASN A 99 11.91 -20.63 -19.35
N ARG A 100 12.32 -19.98 -20.45
CA ARG A 100 12.07 -18.56 -20.73
C ARG A 100 11.89 -18.32 -22.24
N PRO A 101 10.71 -18.63 -22.81
CA PRO A 101 10.43 -18.35 -24.21
C PRO A 101 10.57 -16.86 -24.50
N LYS A 102 11.19 -16.52 -25.64
CA LYS A 102 11.39 -15.13 -26.05
C LYS A 102 10.35 -14.73 -27.10
N LEU A 103 9.78 -13.54 -26.94
CA LEU A 103 8.88 -12.93 -27.91
C LEU A 103 9.66 -12.30 -29.06
N LYS A 104 9.08 -12.31 -30.25
CA LYS A 104 9.58 -11.59 -31.43
C LYS A 104 9.66 -10.09 -31.18
N ALA A 105 10.52 -9.41 -31.91
CA ALA A 105 10.64 -7.95 -31.87
C ALA A 105 9.33 -7.24 -32.23
N THR A 106 8.47 -7.88 -33.03
CA THR A 106 7.18 -7.37 -33.50
C THR A 106 5.98 -7.81 -32.66
N ALA A 107 6.18 -8.70 -31.69
CA ALA A 107 5.09 -9.26 -30.90
C ALA A 107 4.37 -8.19 -30.07
N VAL A 108 3.05 -8.14 -30.23
CA VAL A 108 2.12 -7.29 -29.47
C VAL A 108 1.01 -8.20 -28.92
N PRO A 109 0.59 -8.03 -27.65
CA PRO A 109 -0.51 -8.80 -27.10
C PRO A 109 -1.75 -8.69 -28.00
N SER A 110 -2.31 -9.83 -28.36
CA SER A 110 -3.47 -9.92 -29.26
C SER A 110 -4.57 -10.84 -28.73
N ARG A 111 -4.26 -11.67 -27.71
CA ARG A 111 -5.23 -12.60 -27.10
C ARG A 111 -5.71 -12.10 -25.74
N ASN A 112 -6.95 -12.46 -25.40
CA ASN A 112 -7.54 -12.21 -24.07
C ASN A 112 -7.39 -10.75 -23.63
N LEU A 113 -7.62 -9.82 -24.56
CA LEU A 113 -7.44 -8.40 -24.34
C LEU A 113 -8.53 -7.86 -23.42
N PRO A 114 -8.22 -6.85 -22.59
CA PRO A 114 -9.20 -6.26 -21.69
C PRO A 114 -10.25 -5.49 -22.50
N SER A 115 -11.52 -5.65 -22.13
CA SER A 115 -12.62 -4.84 -22.66
C SER A 115 -12.75 -3.53 -21.87
N ILE A 116 -12.99 -2.41 -22.57
CA ILE A 116 -13.18 -1.08 -21.98
C ILE A 116 -14.25 -1.10 -20.88
N ARG A 117 -15.37 -1.80 -21.11
CA ARG A 117 -16.47 -1.94 -20.13
C ARG A 117 -15.95 -2.57 -18.83
N ASN A 118 -15.20 -3.66 -18.93
CA ASN A 118 -14.67 -4.38 -17.78
C ASN A 118 -13.63 -3.55 -17.02
N VAL A 119 -12.76 -2.82 -17.74
CA VAL A 119 -11.76 -1.95 -17.14
C VAL A 119 -12.43 -0.84 -16.30
N ASN A 120 -13.50 -0.23 -16.81
CA ASN A 120 -14.26 0.79 -16.08
C ASN A 120 -14.85 0.25 -14.77
N ILE A 121 -15.49 -0.92 -14.83
CA ILE A 121 -16.08 -1.58 -13.65
C ILE A 121 -15.00 -1.85 -12.59
N VAL A 122 -13.89 -2.49 -12.98
CA VAL A 122 -12.79 -2.82 -12.06
C VAL A 122 -12.21 -1.57 -11.40
N ASN A 123 -12.08 -0.47 -12.15
CA ASN A 123 -11.54 0.77 -11.62
C ASN A 123 -12.49 1.42 -10.61
N LYS A 124 -13.81 1.44 -10.89
CA LYS A 124 -14.83 1.93 -9.96
C LYS A 124 -14.80 1.13 -8.64
N VAL A 125 -14.72 -0.19 -8.73
CA VAL A 125 -14.61 -1.05 -7.53
C VAL A 125 -13.34 -0.74 -6.73
N LYS A 126 -12.19 -0.59 -7.41
CA LYS A 126 -10.91 -0.27 -6.75
C LYS A 126 -10.91 1.11 -6.09
N SER A 127 -11.51 2.13 -6.72
CA SER A 127 -11.59 3.47 -6.12
C SER A 127 -12.48 3.47 -4.87
N GLU A 128 -13.61 2.77 -4.91
CA GLU A 128 -14.50 2.66 -3.75
C GLU A 128 -13.85 1.89 -2.59
N GLN A 129 -13.14 0.80 -2.90
CA GLN A 129 -12.38 0.07 -1.87
C GLN A 129 -11.25 0.93 -1.28
N GLY A 130 -10.57 1.74 -2.11
CA GLY A 130 -9.56 2.69 -1.65
C GLY A 130 -10.11 3.70 -0.65
N LYS A 131 -11.28 4.29 -0.93
CA LYS A 131 -11.99 5.21 -0.01
C LYS A 131 -12.33 4.52 1.30
N LYS A 132 -12.92 3.32 1.26
CA LYS A 132 -13.25 2.53 2.46
C LYS A 132 -12.02 2.23 3.31
N ASN A 133 -10.90 1.84 2.68
CA ASN A 133 -9.67 1.55 3.39
C ASN A 133 -9.05 2.81 4.02
N LEU A 134 -9.16 3.97 3.36
CA LEU A 134 -8.71 5.25 3.92
C LEU A 134 -9.57 5.67 5.12
N GLN A 135 -10.89 5.54 5.02
CA GLN A 135 -11.81 5.80 6.14
C GLN A 135 -11.48 4.92 7.34
N LYS A 136 -11.25 3.62 7.14
CA LYS A 136 -10.83 2.71 8.22
C LYS A 136 -9.53 3.14 8.89
N ARG A 137 -8.54 3.58 8.12
CA ARG A 137 -7.27 4.08 8.67
C ARG A 137 -7.47 5.36 9.49
N ASN A 138 -8.31 6.27 9.01
CA ASN A 138 -8.61 7.51 9.71
C ASN A 138 -9.38 7.25 11.02
N LEU A 139 -10.34 6.31 11.01
CA LEU A 139 -11.07 5.89 12.21
C LEU A 139 -10.12 5.30 13.24
N LEU A 140 -9.25 4.38 12.84
CA LEU A 140 -8.26 3.78 13.73
C LEU A 140 -7.32 4.85 14.33
N SER A 141 -6.91 5.84 13.53
CA SER A 141 -6.09 6.96 14.02
C SER A 141 -6.81 7.77 15.11
N LYS A 142 -8.10 8.04 14.93
CA LYS A 142 -8.93 8.76 15.91
C LYS A 142 -9.14 7.96 17.20
N GLU A 143 -9.38 6.65 17.07
CA GLU A 143 -9.52 5.75 18.24
C GLU A 143 -8.23 5.73 19.05
N ILE A 144 -7.06 5.67 18.39
CA ILE A 144 -5.76 5.72 19.05
C ILE A 144 -5.59 7.06 19.79
N GLU A 145 -5.89 8.18 19.14
CA GLU A 145 -5.80 9.52 19.74
C GLU A 145 -6.72 9.66 20.96
N GLN A 146 -7.95 9.16 20.88
CA GLN A 146 -8.90 9.14 22.01
C GLN A 146 -8.41 8.26 23.17
N MET A 147 -7.78 7.11 22.90
CA MET A 147 -7.19 6.28 23.94
C MET A 147 -6.04 6.99 24.67
N PHE A 148 -5.21 7.76 23.95
CA PHE A 148 -4.16 8.56 24.59
C PHE A 148 -4.74 9.66 25.50
N ILE A 149 -5.74 10.39 25.04
CA ILE A 149 -6.41 11.45 25.83
C ILE A 149 -7.06 10.85 27.08
N LYS A 150 -7.80 9.75 26.92
CA LYS A 150 -8.48 9.10 28.05
C LYS A 150 -7.49 8.61 29.10
N ASN A 151 -6.35 8.05 28.68
CA ASN A 151 -5.30 7.59 29.61
C ASN A 151 -4.68 8.75 30.40
N SER A 152 -4.46 9.91 29.77
CA SER A 152 -3.97 11.10 30.49
C SER A 152 -4.97 11.64 31.50
N GLU A 153 -6.26 11.66 31.16
CA GLU A 153 -7.33 12.08 32.09
C GLU A 153 -7.46 11.13 33.28
N THR A 154 -7.33 9.81 33.09
CA THR A 154 -7.32 8.85 34.20
C THR A 154 -6.14 9.04 35.13
N GLN A 155 -4.94 9.35 34.61
CA GLN A 155 -3.77 9.60 35.45
C GLN A 155 -3.91 10.89 36.26
N GLU A 156 -4.45 11.96 35.67
CA GLU A 156 -4.71 13.20 36.42
C GLU A 156 -5.77 12.98 37.50
N ASN A 157 -6.84 12.24 37.21
CA ASN A 157 -7.89 11.96 38.18
C ASN A 157 -7.41 11.05 39.33
N GLU A 158 -6.59 10.02 39.07
CA GLU A 158 -5.98 9.20 40.12
C GLU A 158 -5.06 10.01 41.05
N VAL A 159 -4.31 10.98 40.51
CA VAL A 159 -3.45 11.87 41.31
C VAL A 159 -4.26 12.85 42.15
N ILE A 160 -5.41 13.31 41.66
CA ILE A 160 -6.33 14.19 42.41
C ILE A 160 -7.01 13.40 43.54
N GLU A 161 -7.44 12.16 43.28
CA GLU A 161 -8.11 11.32 44.27
C GLU A 161 -7.16 10.94 45.41
N GLN A 162 -5.91 10.56 45.12
CA GLN A 162 -4.88 10.30 46.14
C GLN A 162 -4.59 11.53 47.03
N LYS A 163 -4.65 12.74 46.48
CA LYS A 163 -4.50 13.98 47.25
C LYS A 163 -5.71 14.28 48.14
N GLN A 164 -6.91 13.91 47.72
CA GLN A 164 -8.11 14.08 48.54
C GLN A 164 -8.18 13.06 49.69
N THR A 165 -7.80 11.80 49.46
CA THR A 165 -7.77 10.77 50.52
C THR A 165 -6.76 11.12 51.62
N GLN A 166 -5.60 11.68 51.27
CA GLN A 166 -4.62 12.16 52.26
C GLN A 166 -5.12 13.33 53.11
N MET A 167 -6.12 14.08 52.64
CA MET A 167 -6.68 15.24 53.36
C MET A 167 -7.87 14.86 54.27
N THR A 168 -8.50 13.71 54.04
CA THR A 168 -9.63 13.21 54.84
C THR A 168 -9.23 12.33 56.03
N ASP A 169 -7.98 11.84 56.07
CA ASP A 169 -7.44 11.01 57.17
C ASP A 169 -6.78 11.82 58.30
N LEU A 170 -6.77 13.14 58.21
CA LEU A 170 -6.29 14.01 59.29
C LEU A 170 -7.39 14.20 60.32
N THR A 171 -7.07 13.87 61.57
CA THR A 171 -7.93 14.10 62.73
C THR A 171 -8.16 15.61 62.93
N GLU A 172 -9.27 15.99 63.57
CA GLU A 172 -9.66 17.41 63.69
C GLU A 172 -8.58 18.26 64.39
N ASP A 173 -7.82 17.64 65.29
CA ASP A 173 -6.69 18.26 65.99
C ASP A 173 -5.50 18.55 65.06
N GLU A 174 -5.27 17.71 64.05
CA GLU A 174 -4.19 17.91 63.06
C GLU A 174 -4.54 19.02 62.06
N LYS A 175 -5.83 19.19 61.73
CA LYS A 175 -6.31 20.32 60.89
C LYS A 175 -6.11 21.67 61.59
N ILE A 176 -6.29 21.72 62.91
CA ILE A 176 -6.05 22.91 63.74
C ILE A 176 -4.57 23.31 63.72
N VAL A 177 -3.65 22.34 63.77
CA VAL A 177 -2.19 22.60 63.73
C VAL A 177 -1.76 23.17 62.38
N VAL A 178 -2.29 22.65 61.27
CA VAL A 178 -1.97 23.16 59.93
C VAL A 178 -2.48 24.59 59.74
N HIS A 179 -3.66 24.92 60.27
CA HIS A 179 -4.21 26.28 60.22
C HIS A 179 -3.37 27.26 61.07
N ALA A 180 -2.97 26.85 62.28
CA ALA A 180 -2.13 27.66 63.17
C ALA A 180 -0.73 27.93 62.57
N MET A 181 -0.15 26.97 61.83
CA MET A 181 1.13 27.17 61.14
C MET A 181 1.03 28.14 59.94
N LEU A 182 -0.13 28.23 59.29
CA LEU A 182 -0.37 29.19 58.22
C LEU A 182 -0.60 30.61 58.77
N ASP A 183 -1.28 30.74 59.91
CA ASP A 183 -1.49 32.02 60.58
C ASP A 183 -0.18 32.62 61.13
N LEU A 184 0.74 31.78 61.64
CA LEU A 184 2.09 32.21 62.06
C LEU A 184 3.00 32.62 60.88
N ARG A 185 2.75 32.12 59.67
CA ARG A 185 3.47 32.56 58.46
C ARG A 185 3.00 33.91 57.95
N PHE A 186 1.71 34.23 58.11
CA PHE A 186 1.18 35.53 57.70
C PHE A 186 1.63 36.69 58.60
N MET A 187 1.95 36.43 59.88
CA MET A 187 2.45 37.46 60.81
C MET A 187 3.95 37.79 60.66
N ASN A 188 4.72 36.99 59.91
CA ASN A 188 6.17 37.17 59.73
C ASN A 188 6.57 37.90 58.44
N THR A 189 5.62 38.51 57.71
CA THR A 189 5.90 39.28 56.49
C THR A 189 5.66 40.79 56.62
N THR A 190 5.32 41.28 57.82
CA THR A 190 5.01 42.71 58.04
C THR A 190 6.01 43.50 58.89
N PHE A 191 7.19 42.98 59.22
CA PHE A 191 8.25 43.76 59.88
C PHE A 191 9.64 43.48 59.29
N ALA A 192 9.93 44.10 58.15
CA ALA A 192 11.29 44.38 57.69
C ALA A 192 11.27 45.48 56.62
N CYS A 193 11.01 46.73 57.03
CA CYS A 193 11.39 47.97 56.32
C CYS A 193 11.42 49.10 57.35
N ASP A 194 12.58 49.30 57.98
CA ASP A 194 13.12 50.62 58.36
C ASP A 194 14.53 50.69 57.77
#